data_AF-A0A1H5SM93-F1
#
_entry.id   AF-A0A1H5SM93-F1
#
_cell.length_a   1.000
_cell.length_b   1.000
_cell.length_c   1.000
_cell.angle_alpha   90.00
_cell.angle_beta   90.00
_cell.angle_gamma   90.00
#
_symmetry.space_group_name_H-M   'P 1'
#
loop_
_entity.id
_entity.type
_entity.pdbx_description
1 polymer ?
#
loop_
_entity_poly.entity_id
_entity_poly.type
_entity_poly.pdbx_seq_one_letter_code
_entity_poly.pdbx_strand_id
1 'polypeptide(L)'
;MARIIGGLTTSHIPAVGNAIHKGLFDDPYWKPFFDAYPPIREWLDEHKPAVAINIYNDHGLGFFLDKMPTFAIGAAHEYVNEDKGWCIPKLDPFPGHPRLSWHIIESMVADEFRHHLVPGAGGGSRLYRADAAVLAGRAQ
;
A
#
# COMPACT_ATOMS: atom_id res chain seq x y z
N MET A 1 -12.13 19.52 10.25
CA MET A 1 -12.61 19.02 8.95
C MET A 1 -11.43 18.37 8.25
N ALA A 2 -11.54 17.11 7.80
CA ALA A 2 -10.50 16.46 7.01
C ALA A 2 -10.65 16.84 5.53
N ARG A 3 -9.56 16.87 4.76
CA ARG A 3 -9.55 17.23 3.34
C ARG A 3 -8.83 16.16 2.52
N ILE A 4 -9.52 15.63 1.50
CA ILE A 4 -8.88 14.83 0.45
C ILE A 4 -8.24 15.81 -0.54
N ILE A 5 -6.93 15.66 -0.77
CA ILE A 5 -6.16 16.60 -1.58
C ILE A 5 -5.88 16.10 -3.00
N GLY A 6 -6.08 14.80 -3.26
CA GLY A 6 -5.85 14.17 -4.56
C GLY A 6 -5.94 12.65 -4.48
N GLY A 7 -5.77 12.00 -5.63
CA GLY A 7 -5.65 10.55 -5.77
C GLY A 7 -4.56 10.23 -6.79
N LEU A 8 -3.73 9.24 -6.47
CA LEU A 8 -2.64 8.76 -7.32
C LEU A 8 -2.85 7.28 -7.60
N THR A 9 -2.56 6.85 -8.83
CA THR A 9 -2.62 5.44 -9.22
C THR A 9 -1.30 5.04 -9.86
N THR A 10 -0.86 3.81 -9.58
CA THR A 10 0.32 3.25 -10.21
C THR A 10 0.28 1.72 -10.22
N SER A 11 1.01 1.13 -11.16
CA SER A 11 1.27 -0.30 -11.18
C SER A 11 2.16 -0.70 -9.99
N HIS A 12 1.87 -1.85 -9.38
CA HIS A 12 2.65 -2.42 -8.28
C HIS A 12 3.34 -3.74 -8.67
N ILE A 13 3.62 -3.97 -9.95
CA ILE A 13 4.25 -5.22 -10.40
C ILE A 13 5.60 -5.44 -9.70
N PRO A 14 5.93 -6.69 -9.29
CA PRO A 14 7.17 -6.99 -8.57
C PRO A 14 8.44 -6.60 -9.33
N ALA A 15 8.40 -6.66 -10.67
CA ALA A 15 9.53 -6.33 -11.53
C ALA A 15 10.04 -4.88 -11.33
N VAL A 16 9.18 -3.94 -10.94
CA VAL A 16 9.57 -2.56 -10.64
C VAL A 16 10.50 -2.51 -9.43
N GLY A 17 10.21 -3.27 -8.36
CA GLY A 17 11.06 -3.35 -7.18
C GLY A 17 12.47 -3.88 -7.51
N ASN A 18 12.56 -4.90 -8.37
CA ASN A 18 13.85 -5.40 -8.88
C ASN A 18 14.59 -4.36 -9.71
N ALA A 19 13.89 -3.62 -10.57
CA ALA A 19 14.50 -2.60 -11.41
C ALA A 19 15.09 -1.45 -10.57
N ILE A 20 14.37 -1.02 -9.53
CA ILE A 20 14.85 -0.04 -8.55
C ILE A 20 16.09 -0.58 -7.83
N HIS A 21 16.03 -1.81 -7.31
CA HIS A 21 17.14 -2.42 -6.58
C HIS A 21 18.41 -2.55 -7.44
N LYS A 22 18.26 -2.84 -8.73
CA LYS A 22 19.37 -2.95 -9.70
C LYS A 22 19.81 -1.61 -10.31
N GLY A 23 19.18 -0.49 -9.96
CA GLY A 23 19.52 0.83 -10.50
C GLY A 23 19.22 1.00 -11.98
N LEU A 24 18.20 0.30 -12.52
CA LEU A 24 17.87 0.29 -13.95
C LEU A 24 17.03 1.51 -14.40
N PHE A 25 17.26 2.68 -13.83
CA PHE A 25 16.45 3.87 -14.12
C PHE A 25 16.62 4.37 -15.57
N ASP A 26 17.85 4.28 -16.10
CA ASP A 26 18.19 4.70 -17.47
C ASP A 26 18.22 3.55 -18.48
N ASP A 27 17.88 2.33 -18.06
CA ASP A 27 17.78 1.18 -18.95
C ASP A 27 16.69 1.43 -20.02
N PRO A 28 16.92 1.17 -21.32
CA PRO A 28 15.98 1.52 -22.38
C PRO A 28 14.57 0.93 -22.22
N TYR A 29 14.45 -0.25 -21.59
CA TYR A 29 13.16 -0.88 -21.33
C TYR A 29 12.43 -0.19 -20.17
N TRP A 30 13.15 0.17 -19.10
CA TRP A 30 12.57 0.75 -17.89
C TRP A 30 12.42 2.27 -17.92
N LYS A 31 13.24 2.96 -18.71
CA LYS A 31 13.29 4.42 -18.75
C LYS A 31 11.92 5.08 -19.00
N PRO A 32 11.10 4.64 -19.98
CA PRO A 32 9.78 5.24 -20.20
C PRO A 32 8.84 5.09 -18.99
N PHE A 33 8.99 4.02 -18.22
CA PHE A 33 8.20 3.81 -17.00
C PHE A 33 8.64 4.77 -15.88
N PHE A 34 9.95 4.91 -15.65
CA PHE A 34 10.46 5.78 -14.58
C PHE A 34 10.34 7.27 -14.91
N ASP A 35 10.44 7.66 -16.18
CA ASP A 35 10.27 9.05 -16.63
C ASP A 35 8.84 9.59 -16.39
N ALA A 36 7.87 8.73 -16.09
CA ALA A 36 6.50 9.13 -15.74
C ALA A 36 6.33 9.58 -14.27
N TYR A 37 7.27 9.27 -13.38
CA TYR A 37 7.16 9.56 -11.93
C TYR A 37 7.55 10.97 -11.46
N PRO A 38 8.43 11.75 -12.11
CA PRO A 38 8.86 13.05 -11.60
C PRO A 38 7.70 14.01 -11.23
N PRO A 39 6.65 14.19 -12.05
CA PRO A 39 5.55 15.09 -11.69
C PRO A 39 4.79 14.66 -10.43
N ILE A 40 4.69 13.35 -10.18
CA ILE A 40 4.04 12.81 -8.98
C ILE A 40 4.90 13.07 -7.75
N ARG A 41 6.23 12.94 -7.86
CA ARG A 41 7.16 13.25 -6.76
C ARG A 41 7.12 14.73 -6.42
N GLU A 42 7.16 15.60 -7.42
CA GLU A 42 7.04 17.05 -7.25
C GLU A 42 5.73 17.43 -6.57
N TRP A 43 4.61 16.84 -7.00
CA TRP A 43 3.31 17.08 -6.37
C TRP A 43 3.28 16.64 -4.90
N LEU A 44 3.86 15.48 -4.58
CA LEU A 44 3.96 14.98 -3.20
C LEU A 44 4.86 15.89 -2.33
N ASP A 45 5.95 16.40 -2.88
CA ASP A 45 6.87 17.32 -2.20
C ASP A 45 6.24 18.68 -1.94
N GLU A 46 5.39 19.17 -2.84
CA GLU A 46 4.64 20.42 -2.69
C GLU A 46 3.50 20.26 -1.66
N HIS A 47 2.70 19.20 -1.78
CA HIS A 47 1.44 19.08 -1.04
C HIS A 47 1.56 18.38 0.32
N LYS A 48 2.62 17.58 0.51
CA LYS A 48 2.99 16.90 1.77
C LYS A 48 1.78 16.30 2.51
N PRO A 49 1.08 15.30 1.93
CA PRO A 49 -0.07 14.68 2.58
C PRO A 49 0.32 14.10 3.96
N ALA A 50 -0.50 14.39 4.97
CA ALA A 50 -0.31 13.86 6.32
C ALA A 50 -0.61 12.36 6.43
N VAL A 51 -1.42 11.82 5.52
CA VAL A 51 -1.84 10.41 5.50
C VAL A 51 -2.06 9.97 4.06
N ALA A 52 -1.70 8.72 3.74
CA ALA A 52 -2.05 8.05 2.50
C ALA A 52 -2.96 6.84 2.80
N ILE A 53 -4.12 6.76 2.16
CA ILE A 53 -4.92 5.54 2.12
C ILE A 53 -4.46 4.75 0.90
N ASN A 54 -3.63 3.74 1.12
CA ASN A 54 -3.04 2.93 0.06
C ASN A 54 -3.93 1.71 -0.21
N ILE A 55 -4.59 1.70 -1.37
CA ILE A 55 -5.46 0.60 -1.80
C ILE A 55 -4.68 -0.30 -2.76
N TYR A 56 -4.53 -1.58 -2.42
CA TYR A 56 -3.78 -2.56 -3.21
C TYR A 56 -4.40 -3.95 -3.01
N ASN A 57 -3.92 -4.98 -3.71
CA ASN A 57 -4.30 -6.35 -3.39
C ASN A 57 -3.09 -7.09 -2.81
N ASP A 58 -3.31 -7.85 -1.75
CA ASP A 58 -2.35 -8.86 -1.34
C ASP A 58 -2.19 -9.92 -2.45
N HIS A 59 -0.97 -10.43 -2.57
CA HIS A 59 -0.60 -11.43 -3.59
C HIS A 59 -0.40 -12.81 -2.97
N GLY A 60 -1.12 -13.11 -1.89
CA GLY A 60 -0.96 -14.35 -1.17
C GLY A 60 0.24 -14.31 -0.22
N LEU A 61 0.39 -13.25 0.55
CA LEU A 61 1.39 -13.18 1.60
C LEU A 61 0.77 -12.76 2.91
N GLY A 62 -0.15 -11.81 2.89
CA GLY A 62 -1.00 -11.54 4.05
C GLY A 62 -2.18 -12.51 4.15
N PHE A 63 -2.77 -12.86 3.02
CA PHE A 63 -4.01 -13.63 2.98
C PHE A 63 -3.75 -14.95 2.28
N PHE A 64 -3.78 -16.07 3.02
CA PHE A 64 -3.77 -17.39 2.39
C PHE A 64 -5.18 -17.85 2.02
N LEU A 65 -5.25 -19.03 1.43
CA LEU A 65 -6.47 -19.66 0.94
C LEU A 65 -7.51 -19.89 2.06
N ASP A 66 -7.08 -19.93 3.31
CA ASP A 66 -7.95 -20.07 4.49
C ASP A 66 -8.55 -18.72 4.95
N LYS A 67 -8.02 -17.58 4.48
CA LYS A 67 -8.41 -16.23 4.89
C LYS A 67 -8.50 -15.30 3.70
N MET A 68 -9.67 -15.27 3.08
CA MET A 68 -9.92 -14.43 1.92
C MET A 68 -11.07 -13.45 2.20
N PRO A 69 -10.79 -12.25 2.73
CA PRO A 69 -11.80 -11.20 2.93
C PRO A 69 -12.10 -10.47 1.62
N THR A 70 -13.33 -10.02 1.37
CA THR A 70 -13.65 -9.22 0.15
C THR A 70 -12.98 -7.85 0.21
N PHE A 71 -13.02 -7.25 1.40
CA PHE A 71 -12.34 -6.02 1.77
C PHE A 71 -11.65 -6.24 3.12
N ALA A 72 -10.41 -5.78 3.22
CA ALA A 72 -9.68 -5.66 4.48
C ALA A 72 -9.11 -4.25 4.63
N ILE A 73 -9.19 -3.72 5.85
CA ILE A 73 -8.59 -2.44 6.22
C ILE A 73 -7.62 -2.68 7.36
N GLY A 74 -6.37 -2.28 7.16
CA GLY A 74 -5.37 -2.34 8.22
C GLY A 74 -5.58 -1.22 9.25
N ALA A 75 -5.56 -1.59 10.53
CA ALA A 75 -5.57 -0.67 11.68
C ALA A 75 -4.34 -0.83 12.59
N ALA A 76 -3.24 -1.39 12.04
CA ALA A 76 -2.00 -1.60 12.77
C ALA A 76 -1.25 -0.28 13.01
N HIS A 77 -0.43 -0.24 14.05
CA HIS A 77 0.47 0.89 14.33
C HIS A 77 1.61 0.99 13.32
N GLU A 78 2.02 -0.13 12.72
CA GLU A 78 3.07 -0.21 11.74
C GLU A 78 2.83 -1.37 10.77
N TYR A 79 3.46 -1.28 9.60
CA TYR A 79 3.43 -2.31 8.55
C TYR A 79 4.84 -2.65 8.13
N VAL A 80 5.20 -3.92 8.24
CA VAL A 80 6.54 -4.42 7.89
C VAL A 80 6.45 -5.14 6.55
N ASN A 81 7.40 -4.89 5.66
CA ASN A 81 7.52 -5.68 4.44
C ASN A 81 8.27 -6.98 4.70
N GLU A 82 7.73 -8.08 4.18
CA GLU A 82 8.39 -9.38 4.18
C GLU A 82 9.12 -9.66 2.87
N ASP A 83 10.09 -10.57 2.91
CA ASP A 83 10.72 -11.06 1.69
C ASP A 83 9.72 -11.93 0.93
N LYS A 84 9.58 -11.67 -0.37
CA LYS A 84 8.67 -12.38 -1.26
C LYS A 84 9.41 -13.39 -2.17
N GLY A 85 10.64 -13.78 -1.77
CA GLY A 85 11.51 -14.68 -2.53
C GLY A 85 12.41 -13.97 -3.54
N TRP A 86 12.58 -12.64 -3.41
CA TRP A 86 13.35 -11.83 -4.35
C TRP A 86 14.67 -11.33 -3.76
N CYS A 87 14.94 -11.58 -2.47
CA CYS A 87 16.14 -11.15 -1.77
C CYS A 87 16.40 -9.63 -1.84
N ILE A 88 15.35 -8.83 -2.03
CA ILE A 88 15.42 -7.37 -1.99
C ILE A 88 15.58 -6.96 -0.51
N PRO A 89 16.49 -6.02 -0.17
CA PRO A 89 16.63 -5.53 1.19
C PRO A 89 15.30 -5.07 1.78
N LYS A 90 15.09 -5.36 3.08
CA LYS A 90 13.90 -4.88 3.77
C LYS A 90 13.92 -3.36 3.86
N LEU A 91 12.75 -2.75 3.67
CA LEU A 91 12.56 -1.33 3.92
C LEU A 91 12.23 -1.13 5.40
N ASP A 92 12.40 0.10 5.88
CA ASP A 92 11.91 0.46 7.20
C ASP A 92 10.38 0.26 7.28
N PRO A 93 9.85 -0.16 8.45
CA PRO A 93 8.43 -0.26 8.66
C PRO A 93 7.71 1.04 8.31
N PHE A 94 6.54 0.93 7.68
CA PHE A 94 5.69 2.07 7.42
C PHE A 94 4.80 2.34 8.63
N PRO A 95 4.76 3.58 9.16
CA PRO A 95 3.87 3.90 10.26
C PRO A 95 2.41 3.85 9.76
N GLY A 96 1.56 3.19 10.54
CA GLY A 96 0.11 3.21 10.32
C GLY A 96 -0.55 4.41 11.00
N HIS A 97 -1.85 4.58 10.76
CA HIS A 97 -2.66 5.60 11.42
C HIS A 97 -3.93 5.00 12.07
N PRO A 98 -3.80 4.24 13.18
CA PRO A 98 -4.91 3.45 13.76
C PRO A 98 -6.19 4.24 14.04
N ARG A 99 -6.07 5.49 14.54
CA ARG A 99 -7.23 6.34 14.80
C ARG A 99 -8.07 6.62 13.55
N LEU A 100 -7.41 6.80 12.39
CA LEU A 100 -8.12 7.07 11.14
C LEU A 100 -8.63 5.75 10.55
N SER A 101 -7.83 4.68 10.64
CA SER A 101 -8.26 3.34 10.22
C SER A 101 -9.56 2.93 10.91
N TRP A 102 -9.63 3.02 12.24
CA TRP A 102 -10.83 2.68 13.01
C TRP A 102 -12.02 3.57 12.65
N HIS A 103 -11.80 4.87 12.47
CA HIS A 103 -12.87 5.77 12.01
C HIS A 103 -13.43 5.37 10.64
N ILE A 104 -12.59 4.99 9.68
CA ILE A 104 -13.01 4.50 8.36
C ILE A 104 -13.77 3.18 8.49
N ILE A 105 -13.22 2.22 9.27
CA ILE A 105 -13.82 0.91 9.54
C ILE A 105 -15.23 1.08 10.12
N GLU A 106 -15.38 1.85 11.19
CA GLU A 106 -16.65 2.11 11.87
C GLU A 106 -17.66 2.79 10.93
N SER A 107 -17.20 3.77 10.14
CA SER A 107 -18.05 4.45 9.15
C SER A 107 -18.54 3.49 8.08
N MET A 108 -17.66 2.61 7.58
CA MET A 108 -18.03 1.59 6.60
C MET A 108 -19.01 0.54 7.16
N VAL A 109 -18.87 0.15 8.44
CA VAL A 109 -19.88 -0.72 9.09
C VAL A 109 -21.23 0.01 9.12
N ALA A 110 -21.24 1.27 9.52
CA ALA A 110 -22.47 2.07 9.63
C ALA A 110 -23.16 2.25 8.26
N ASP A 111 -22.38 2.36 7.18
CA ASP A 111 -22.86 2.41 5.79
C ASP A 111 -23.14 1.01 5.20
N GLU A 112 -23.24 -0.03 6.04
CA GLU A 112 -23.56 -1.42 5.68
C GLU A 112 -22.57 -2.11 4.72
N PHE A 113 -21.35 -1.57 4.58
CA PHE A 113 -20.27 -2.27 3.87
C PHE A 113 -19.73 -3.44 4.71
N ARG A 114 -20.00 -4.66 4.25
CA ARG A 114 -19.43 -5.89 4.80
C ARG A 114 -17.93 -5.96 4.56
N HIS A 115 -17.12 -5.77 5.60
CA HIS A 115 -15.67 -6.02 5.59
C HIS A 115 -15.28 -7.01 6.70
N HIS A 116 -14.10 -7.63 6.58
CA HIS A 116 -13.53 -8.44 7.64
C HIS A 116 -12.37 -7.68 8.30
N LEU A 117 -12.37 -7.67 9.64
CA LEU A 117 -11.24 -7.18 10.43
C LEU A 117 -10.11 -8.21 10.37
N VAL A 118 -8.89 -7.77 10.03
CA VAL A 118 -7.73 -8.65 9.89
C VAL A 118 -6.64 -8.22 10.85
N PRO A 119 -6.39 -8.99 11.92
CA PRO A 119 -5.15 -8.92 12.69
C PRO A 119 -4.09 -9.83 12.03
N GLY A 120 -2.95 -9.27 11.59
CA GLY A 120 -1.71 -9.98 11.25
C GLY A 120 -1.81 -11.06 10.16
N ALA A 121 -1.27 -10.78 8.98
CA ALA A 121 -1.58 -11.50 7.75
C ALA A 121 -0.37 -12.39 7.30
N GLY A 122 -0.61 -13.69 7.06
CA GLY A 122 0.28 -14.74 6.51
C GLY A 122 -0.57 -15.78 5.73
N GLY A 123 -0.16 -16.47 4.64
CA GLY A 123 -0.03 -16.00 3.24
C GLY A 123 -0.30 -17.09 2.15
N GLY A 124 -0.94 -16.79 0.99
CA GLY A 124 -0.85 -17.52 -0.33
C GLY A 124 -2.06 -17.51 -1.33
N SER A 125 -1.77 -17.61 -2.64
CA SER A 125 -2.55 -17.45 -3.93
C SER A 125 -4.05 -17.81 -4.02
N ARG A 126 -4.96 -17.30 -4.90
CA ARG A 126 -5.05 -16.23 -5.94
C ARG A 126 -6.56 -15.88 -6.15
N LEU A 127 -6.93 -14.62 -5.95
CA LEU A 127 -8.05 -13.87 -6.56
C LEU A 127 -7.80 -12.40 -6.17
N TYR A 128 -7.86 -11.45 -7.10
CA TYR A 128 -7.55 -10.04 -6.83
C TYR A 128 -8.63 -9.43 -5.94
N ARG A 129 -8.26 -8.95 -4.75
CA ARG A 129 -9.16 -8.34 -3.76
C ARG A 129 -8.54 -7.04 -3.23
N ALA A 130 -9.36 -6.06 -2.89
CA ALA A 130 -8.87 -4.75 -2.48
C ALA A 130 -8.63 -4.71 -0.96
N ASP A 131 -7.37 -4.56 -0.58
CA ASP A 131 -6.87 -4.21 0.74
C ASP A 131 -6.60 -2.71 0.80
N ALA A 132 -6.80 -2.11 1.97
CA ALA A 132 -6.38 -0.74 2.25
C ALA A 132 -5.48 -0.68 3.48
N ALA A 133 -4.30 -0.07 3.33
CA ALA A 133 -3.45 0.33 4.44
C ALA A 133 -3.53 1.84 4.62
N VAL A 134 -3.81 2.30 5.84
CA VAL A 134 -3.79 3.73 6.16
C VAL A 134 -2.43 4.06 6.74
N LEU A 135 -1.59 4.69 5.92
CA LEU A 135 -0.21 5.00 6.24
C LEU A 135 -0.13 6.44 6.73
N ALA A 136 0.47 6.66 7.89
CA ALA A 136 0.85 8.00 8.30
C ALA A 136 1.92 8.53 7.34
N GLY A 137 1.83 9.81 6.98
CA GLY A 137 2.87 10.49 6.24
C GLY A 137 4.19 10.37 7.02
N ARG A 138 5.29 10.09 6.32
CA ARG A 138 6.61 10.16 6.95
C ARG A 138 6.82 11.62 7.36
N ALA A 139 6.93 11.88 8.67
CA ALA A 139 7.54 13.13 9.12
C ALA A 139 8.95 13.15 8.51
N GLN A 140 9.21 14.11 7.62
CA GLN A 140 10.56 14.40 7.16
C GLN A 140 11.41 14.89 8.32
#